data_AF-U5D8X7-F1
#
_entry.id   AF-U5D8X7-F1
#
_cell.length_a   1.000
_cell.length_b   1.000
_cell.length_c   1.000
_cell.angle_alpha   90.00
_cell.angle_beta   90.00
_cell.angle_gamma   90.00
#
_symmetry.space_group_name_H-M   'P 1'
#
loop_
_entity.id
_entity.type
_entity.pdbx_description
1 polymer ?
#
loop_
_entity_poly.entity_id
_entity_poly.type
_entity_poly.pdbx_seq_one_letter_code
_entity_poly.pdbx_strand_id
1 'polypeptide(L)'
;AVVSIYNLQQFRHIGAPGWTLGWTWSEKEVIWSMVGAQTTKQGDCSRFKGNIPHSCEKGPEVVDLLPGTPFNQQIANCCKGGVLSSMVDPENTLSAFQLSVGAAGTSKRTVLLPKNFTLIAPGPGYTCGPAKAVTPTRFITPDGRRVTQALMTWNVTCTYSQFLAHKTPTCCVSLSSFYNHTVTPCPTCSCNCGKYSTQPGRCIKGGSSHSTPKENQSPMVQCTNHMCPVQVHWHLKLDFKDYWSVMITITNFNYHVNYTEWNLVIQNPNFNNLIRTFNSNYKSFTPYGGINDTAVLWGVKKHNDILLQAGRKGFIQSKLIFKKNTGNFTPEKGWAFPRRVYFNGDICVLPRPDAYPWLPPSSHP
;
A
#
# COMPACT_ATOMS: atom_id res chain seq x y z
N ALA A 1 -3.46 1.67 -28.89
CA ALA A 1 -2.47 2.19 -27.93
C ALA A 1 -2.39 1.24 -26.75
N VAL A 2 -1.21 1.08 -26.15
CA VAL A 2 -1.03 0.31 -24.90
C VAL A 2 -0.72 1.30 -23.79
N VAL A 3 -1.41 1.17 -22.66
CA VAL A 3 -1.19 1.95 -21.44
C VAL A 3 -0.59 1.02 -20.41
N SER A 4 0.51 1.47 -19.78
CA SER A 4 1.21 0.74 -18.73
C SER A 4 1.27 1.60 -17.47
N ILE A 5 0.91 1.03 -16.34
CA ILE A 5 0.95 1.66 -15.02
C ILE A 5 1.98 0.91 -14.19
N TYR A 6 2.98 1.65 -13.69
CA TYR A 6 4.06 1.11 -12.86
C TYR A 6 3.94 1.66 -11.44
N ASN A 7 3.88 0.78 -10.45
CA ASN A 7 4.07 1.15 -9.06
C ASN A 7 5.56 1.12 -8.70
N LEU A 8 6.18 2.29 -8.63
CA LEU A 8 7.59 2.45 -8.28
C LEU A 8 7.81 2.71 -6.78
N GLN A 9 6.79 2.53 -5.94
CA GLN A 9 6.94 2.72 -4.50
C GLN A 9 7.65 1.51 -3.88
N GLN A 10 8.60 1.77 -2.99
CA GLN A 10 9.43 0.72 -2.38
C GLN A 10 8.63 -0.26 -1.53
N PHE A 11 7.63 0.22 -0.79
CA PHE A 11 6.90 -0.59 0.19
C PHE A 11 5.39 -0.31 0.26
N ARG A 12 4.87 0.63 -0.53
CA ARG A 12 3.43 0.90 -0.62
C ARG A 12 2.87 0.20 -1.84
N HIS A 13 1.92 -0.69 -1.63
CA HIS A 13 1.15 -1.35 -2.70
C HIS A 13 -0.19 -0.61 -2.90
N ILE A 14 -0.81 -0.82 -4.06
CA ILE A 14 -2.20 -0.46 -4.32
C ILE A 14 -3.01 -1.74 -4.15
N GLY A 15 -3.76 -1.84 -3.04
CA GLY A 15 -4.60 -2.99 -2.72
C GLY A 15 -5.98 -2.92 -3.40
N ALA A 16 -6.84 -3.90 -3.13
CA ALA A 16 -8.24 -3.87 -3.56
C ALA A 16 -8.99 -2.65 -2.96
N PRO A 17 -9.94 -2.02 -3.70
CA PRO A 17 -10.49 -2.39 -5.01
C PRO A 17 -9.61 -2.04 -6.23
N GLY A 18 -8.35 -1.66 -6.01
CA GLY A 18 -7.39 -1.41 -7.08
C GLY A 18 -7.30 0.05 -7.50
N TRP A 19 -6.53 0.30 -8.55
CA TRP A 19 -6.44 1.62 -9.17
C TRP A 19 -7.64 1.90 -10.09
N THR A 20 -8.02 3.18 -10.18
CA THR A 20 -8.85 3.76 -11.22
C THR A 20 -8.08 4.91 -11.85
N LEU A 21 -7.83 4.81 -13.16
CA LEU A 21 -7.07 5.80 -13.92
C LEU A 21 -8.03 6.66 -14.74
N GLY A 22 -8.04 7.96 -14.50
CA GLY A 22 -8.80 8.92 -15.28
C GLY A 22 -7.91 9.89 -16.04
N TRP A 23 -8.44 10.45 -17.12
CA TRP A 23 -7.85 11.58 -17.85
C TRP A 23 -8.93 12.34 -18.59
N THR A 24 -8.61 13.51 -19.12
CA THR A 24 -9.49 14.31 -19.98
C THR A 24 -8.92 14.36 -21.39
N TRP A 25 -9.72 13.96 -22.38
CA TRP A 25 -9.39 14.13 -23.80
C TRP A 25 -9.26 15.61 -24.16
N SER A 26 -8.32 15.93 -25.04
CA SER A 26 -8.09 17.31 -25.45
C SER A 26 -9.19 17.82 -26.38
N GLU A 27 -9.76 16.95 -27.21
CA GLU A 27 -10.75 17.29 -28.23
C GLU A 27 -12.00 16.40 -28.10
N LYS A 28 -12.34 15.67 -29.17
CA LYS A 28 -13.55 14.83 -29.31
C LYS A 28 -13.17 13.35 -29.50
N GLU A 29 -12.02 12.96 -28.96
CA GLU A 29 -11.56 11.57 -28.97
C GLU A 29 -12.57 10.66 -28.26
N VAL A 30 -12.64 9.42 -28.74
CA VAL A 30 -13.50 8.37 -28.17
C VAL A 30 -12.72 7.07 -28.05
N ILE A 31 -13.16 6.18 -27.17
CA ILE A 31 -12.58 4.84 -27.03
C ILE A 31 -13.46 3.86 -27.80
N TRP A 32 -12.93 3.26 -28.87
CA TRP A 32 -13.64 2.27 -29.67
C TRP A 32 -13.69 0.91 -29.02
N SER A 33 -12.59 0.48 -28.40
CA SER A 33 -12.48 -0.82 -27.75
C SER A 33 -11.37 -0.83 -26.71
N MET A 34 -11.46 -1.74 -25.75
CA MET A 34 -10.45 -1.97 -24.72
C MET A 34 -10.23 -3.47 -24.49
N VAL A 35 -9.01 -3.83 -24.08
CA VAL A 35 -8.61 -5.20 -23.70
C VAL A 35 -7.73 -5.10 -22.45
N GLY A 36 -7.99 -5.94 -21.45
CA GLY A 36 -7.30 -5.93 -20.15
C GLY A 36 -7.85 -4.94 -19.12
N ALA A 37 -8.63 -3.94 -19.55
CA ALA A 37 -9.30 -2.96 -18.69
C ALA A 37 -10.62 -2.53 -19.32
N GLN A 38 -11.44 -1.80 -18.57
CA GLN A 38 -12.69 -1.22 -19.06
C GLN A 38 -12.96 0.15 -18.46
N THR A 39 -13.68 1.01 -19.19
CA THR A 39 -14.22 2.24 -18.63
C THR A 39 -15.37 1.95 -17.66
N THR A 40 -15.49 2.77 -16.61
CA THR A 40 -16.62 2.68 -15.66
C THR A 40 -17.94 3.17 -16.26
N LYS A 41 -17.87 4.05 -17.28
CA LYS A 41 -19.02 4.62 -17.98
C LYS A 41 -18.79 4.66 -19.49
N GLN A 42 -19.87 4.48 -20.24
CA GLN A 42 -19.88 4.69 -21.69
C GLN A 42 -20.06 6.18 -22.06
N GLY A 43 -20.89 6.91 -21.31
CA GLY A 43 -21.23 8.31 -21.62
C GLY A 43 -22.20 8.45 -22.80
N ASP A 44 -22.39 9.68 -23.26
CA ASP A 44 -23.28 9.98 -24.40
C ASP A 44 -22.59 9.72 -25.74
N CYS A 45 -22.91 8.57 -26.34
CA CYS A 45 -22.47 8.19 -27.69
C CYS A 45 -23.52 8.43 -28.79
N SER A 46 -24.58 9.22 -28.55
CA SER A 46 -25.71 9.40 -29.49
C SER A 46 -25.33 9.90 -30.89
N ARG A 47 -24.16 10.57 -31.03
CA ARG A 47 -23.61 10.98 -32.33
C ARG A 47 -23.31 9.80 -33.27
N PHE A 48 -23.12 8.59 -32.74
CA PHE A 48 -22.78 7.40 -33.50
C PHE A 48 -24.03 6.53 -33.73
N LYS A 49 -24.51 6.47 -34.97
CA LYS A 49 -25.76 5.74 -35.35
C LYS A 49 -25.57 4.26 -35.67
N GLY A 50 -24.33 3.79 -35.81
CA GLY A 50 -23.98 2.43 -36.19
C GLY A 50 -23.16 1.75 -35.11
N ASN A 51 -21.87 1.54 -35.37
CA ASN A 51 -20.95 1.07 -34.35
C ASN A 51 -20.83 2.12 -33.25
N ILE A 52 -21.23 1.75 -32.04
CA ILE A 52 -21.16 2.59 -30.85
C ILE A 52 -19.80 2.38 -30.18
N PRO A 53 -19.03 3.44 -29.90
CA PRO A 53 -17.78 3.31 -29.15
C PRO A 53 -17.99 2.70 -27.75
N HIS A 54 -16.94 2.05 -27.24
CA HIS A 54 -16.87 1.58 -25.85
C HIS A 54 -17.06 2.73 -24.84
N SER A 55 -16.52 3.91 -25.13
CA SER A 55 -16.78 5.12 -24.33
C SER A 55 -16.63 6.41 -25.15
N CYS A 56 -17.58 7.33 -24.97
CA CYS A 56 -17.59 8.68 -25.52
C CYS A 56 -17.43 9.75 -24.44
N GLU A 57 -17.14 9.36 -23.20
CA GLU A 57 -16.85 10.29 -22.12
C GLU A 57 -15.64 11.16 -22.47
N LYS A 58 -15.77 12.48 -22.26
CA LYS A 58 -14.62 13.39 -22.39
C LYS A 58 -13.57 13.11 -21.32
N GLY A 59 -14.01 12.67 -20.13
CA GLY A 59 -13.17 12.31 -19.01
C GLY A 59 -13.34 10.84 -18.62
N PRO A 60 -12.86 9.86 -19.40
CA PRO A 60 -13.07 8.45 -19.08
C PRO A 60 -12.33 8.09 -17.79
N GLU A 61 -12.97 7.27 -16.97
CA GLU A 61 -12.35 6.58 -15.84
C GLU A 61 -12.22 5.10 -16.19
N VAL A 62 -11.02 4.55 -16.03
CA VAL A 62 -10.67 3.18 -16.40
C VAL A 62 -10.30 2.38 -15.17
N VAL A 63 -10.81 1.16 -15.11
CA VAL A 63 -10.46 0.15 -14.10
C VAL A 63 -9.92 -1.10 -14.79
N ASP A 64 -8.99 -1.77 -14.13
CA ASP A 64 -8.48 -3.07 -14.55
C ASP A 64 -9.62 -4.12 -14.51
N LEU A 65 -9.52 -5.14 -15.35
CA LEU A 65 -10.43 -6.28 -15.26
C LEU A 65 -10.09 -7.16 -14.06
N LEU A 66 -11.03 -8.01 -13.64
CA LEU A 66 -10.85 -8.90 -12.49
C LEU A 66 -10.08 -10.17 -12.87
N PRO A 67 -9.43 -10.84 -11.90
CA PRO A 67 -8.87 -12.16 -12.09
C PRO A 67 -9.92 -13.16 -12.62
N GLY A 68 -9.53 -14.04 -13.54
CA GLY A 68 -10.45 -14.99 -14.18
C GLY A 68 -11.14 -14.48 -15.45
N THR A 69 -10.83 -13.25 -15.89
CA THR A 69 -11.26 -12.72 -17.20
C THR A 69 -10.95 -13.69 -18.34
N PRO A 70 -11.80 -13.87 -19.37
CA PRO A 70 -11.53 -14.74 -20.51
C PRO A 70 -10.26 -14.36 -21.29
N PHE A 71 -9.51 -15.35 -21.81
CA PHE A 71 -8.20 -15.13 -22.45
C PHE A 71 -8.24 -14.16 -23.63
N ASN A 72 -9.34 -14.11 -24.39
CA ASN A 72 -9.54 -13.19 -25.51
C ASN A 72 -9.70 -11.71 -25.08
N GLN A 73 -9.90 -11.45 -23.78
CA GLN A 73 -10.01 -10.12 -23.19
C GLN A 73 -8.78 -9.77 -22.35
N GLN A 74 -7.75 -10.62 -22.33
CA GLN A 74 -6.52 -10.40 -21.58
C GLN A 74 -5.39 -9.85 -22.44
N ILE A 75 -4.49 -9.14 -21.78
CA ILE A 75 -3.16 -8.77 -22.27
C ILE A 75 -2.13 -9.06 -21.16
N ALA A 76 -0.86 -9.17 -21.50
CA ALA A 76 0.22 -9.33 -20.53
C ALA A 76 0.13 -8.28 -19.40
N ASN A 77 0.26 -8.73 -18.15
CA ASN A 77 0.21 -7.93 -16.93
C ASN A 77 -1.16 -7.27 -16.61
N CYS A 78 -2.25 -7.66 -17.28
CA CYS A 78 -3.59 -7.19 -16.92
C CYS A 78 -4.26 -8.05 -15.85
N CYS A 79 -5.46 -7.59 -15.51
CA CYS A 79 -6.58 -8.37 -15.01
C CYS A 79 -6.39 -8.83 -13.56
N LYS A 80 -5.74 -7.98 -12.76
CA LYS A 80 -5.46 -8.21 -11.34
C LYS A 80 -6.45 -7.45 -10.45
N GLY A 81 -7.55 -6.96 -11.02
CA GLY A 81 -8.51 -6.11 -10.32
C GLY A 81 -7.88 -4.80 -9.83
N GLY A 82 -6.86 -4.32 -10.54
CA GLY A 82 -6.21 -3.05 -10.26
C GLY A 82 -5.22 -3.10 -9.10
N VAL A 83 -4.92 -4.29 -8.57
CA VAL A 83 -3.92 -4.45 -7.52
C VAL A 83 -2.51 -4.33 -8.13
N LEU A 84 -1.67 -3.52 -7.49
CA LEU A 84 -0.26 -3.35 -7.85
C LEU A 84 0.61 -3.49 -6.61
N SER A 85 1.53 -4.44 -6.62
CA SER A 85 2.49 -4.59 -5.52
C SER A 85 3.50 -3.45 -5.52
N SER A 86 4.23 -3.34 -4.42
CA SER A 86 5.40 -2.45 -4.29
C SER A 86 6.66 -3.11 -4.88
N MET A 87 7.78 -2.39 -4.92
CA MET A 87 9.07 -2.95 -5.38
C MET A 87 9.63 -4.09 -4.50
N VAL A 88 8.94 -4.46 -3.42
CA VAL A 88 9.15 -5.72 -2.71
C VAL A 88 8.88 -6.93 -3.59
N ASP A 89 7.88 -6.86 -4.48
CA ASP A 89 7.52 -7.90 -5.45
C ASP A 89 7.52 -7.31 -6.87
N PRO A 90 8.71 -7.18 -7.51
CA PRO A 90 8.88 -6.48 -8.78
C PRO A 90 8.01 -7.02 -9.91
N GLU A 91 7.71 -8.32 -9.91
CA GLU A 91 6.91 -9.00 -10.94
C GLU A 91 5.46 -8.49 -10.96
N ASN A 92 4.96 -8.00 -9.81
CA ASN A 92 3.59 -7.57 -9.64
C ASN A 92 3.41 -6.04 -9.57
N THR A 93 4.44 -5.28 -9.95
CA THR A 93 4.43 -3.79 -9.95
C THR A 93 3.82 -3.17 -11.21
N LEU A 94 3.57 -3.96 -12.26
CA LEU A 94 3.08 -3.50 -13.56
C LEU A 94 1.64 -3.92 -13.80
N SER A 95 0.80 -3.01 -14.29
CA SER A 95 -0.48 -3.32 -14.92
C SER A 95 -0.53 -2.70 -16.30
N ALA A 96 -1.14 -3.38 -17.27
CA ALA A 96 -1.25 -2.87 -18.63
C ALA A 96 -2.59 -3.21 -19.26
N PHE A 97 -3.05 -2.31 -20.12
CA PHE A 97 -4.24 -2.51 -20.94
C PHE A 97 -4.07 -1.88 -22.31
N GLN A 98 -4.83 -2.38 -23.28
CA GLN A 98 -4.85 -1.86 -24.63
C GLN A 98 -6.17 -1.14 -24.88
N LEU A 99 -6.11 -0.03 -25.61
CA LEU A 99 -7.31 0.67 -26.08
C LEU A 99 -7.16 1.19 -27.51
N SER A 100 -8.27 1.23 -28.23
CA SER A 100 -8.35 1.82 -29.57
C SER A 100 -8.99 3.21 -29.47
N VAL A 101 -8.26 4.25 -29.86
CA VAL A 101 -8.75 5.64 -29.83
C VAL A 101 -9.24 6.03 -31.21
N GLY A 102 -10.44 6.62 -31.26
CA GLY A 102 -11.02 7.24 -32.44
C GLY A 102 -11.00 8.75 -32.37
N ALA A 103 -11.25 9.41 -33.52
CA ALA A 103 -11.37 10.86 -33.64
C ALA A 103 -10.16 11.66 -33.08
N ALA A 104 -9.00 11.02 -33.01
CA ALA A 104 -7.73 11.65 -32.67
C ALA A 104 -7.03 12.21 -33.91
N GLY A 105 -6.07 13.12 -33.70
CA GLY A 105 -5.18 13.60 -34.77
C GLY A 105 -4.40 12.45 -35.43
N THR A 106 -4.04 12.61 -36.69
CA THR A 106 -3.32 11.59 -37.49
C THR A 106 -1.82 11.85 -37.61
N SER A 107 -1.33 12.96 -37.06
CA SER A 107 0.07 13.37 -37.14
C SER A 107 0.58 13.89 -35.79
N LYS A 108 1.90 13.90 -35.58
CA LYS A 108 2.52 14.43 -34.36
C LYS A 108 2.16 15.89 -34.04
N ARG A 109 1.72 16.67 -35.04
CA ARG A 109 1.27 18.06 -34.85
C ARG A 109 -0.21 18.17 -34.46
N THR A 110 -1.02 17.18 -34.85
CA THR A 110 -2.48 17.20 -34.65
C THR A 110 -2.91 16.37 -33.44
N VAL A 111 -2.11 15.40 -33.01
CA VAL A 111 -2.33 14.67 -31.77
C VAL A 111 -2.01 15.58 -30.59
N LEU A 112 -3.02 15.88 -29.78
CA LEU A 112 -2.88 16.64 -28.54
C LEU A 112 -2.80 15.67 -27.36
N LEU A 113 -1.93 15.97 -26.39
CA LEU A 113 -1.83 15.14 -25.20
C LEU A 113 -3.09 15.28 -24.34
N PRO A 114 -3.59 14.20 -23.74
CA PRO A 114 -4.64 14.29 -22.73
C PRO A 114 -4.19 15.14 -21.53
N LYS A 115 -5.17 15.67 -20.80
CA LYS A 115 -4.95 16.56 -19.65
C LYS A 115 -5.62 15.99 -18.41
N ASN A 116 -5.32 16.58 -17.25
CA ASN A 116 -6.00 16.30 -15.98
C ASN A 116 -6.06 14.80 -15.65
N PHE A 117 -4.89 14.15 -15.64
CA PHE A 117 -4.80 12.76 -15.22
C PHE A 117 -5.14 12.63 -13.74
N THR A 118 -5.90 11.61 -13.39
CA THR A 118 -6.25 11.24 -12.02
C THR A 118 -5.87 9.78 -11.79
N LEU A 119 -5.28 9.50 -10.63
CA LEU A 119 -5.05 8.12 -10.17
C LEU A 119 -5.77 8.00 -8.83
N ILE A 120 -6.90 7.32 -8.84
CA ILE A 120 -7.61 6.95 -7.63
C ILE A 120 -7.12 5.57 -7.24
N ALA A 121 -6.76 5.41 -5.98
CA ALA A 121 -6.39 4.15 -5.36
C ALA A 121 -7.24 4.01 -4.09
N PRO A 122 -7.15 2.89 -3.33
CA PRO A 122 -7.81 2.82 -2.03
C PRO A 122 -7.28 3.93 -1.12
N GLY A 123 -8.16 4.87 -0.78
CA GLY A 123 -7.82 6.08 -0.02
C GLY A 123 -7.33 7.24 -0.90
N PRO A 124 -7.39 8.48 -0.39
CA PRO A 124 -6.85 9.64 -1.10
C PRO A 124 -5.32 9.64 -1.02
N GLY A 125 -4.66 10.52 -1.79
CA GLY A 125 -3.24 10.82 -1.60
C GLY A 125 -2.41 10.90 -2.88
N TYR A 126 -2.88 10.34 -3.99
CA TYR A 126 -2.18 10.44 -5.28
C TYR A 126 -2.56 11.71 -6.02
N THR A 127 -1.55 12.39 -6.54
CA THR A 127 -1.68 13.54 -7.44
C THR A 127 -0.81 13.33 -8.67
N CYS A 128 -1.39 13.46 -9.86
CA CYS A 128 -0.69 13.26 -11.12
C CYS A 128 -0.27 14.59 -11.75
N GLY A 129 0.94 14.61 -12.30
CA GLY A 129 1.44 15.73 -13.09
C GLY A 129 0.89 15.76 -14.53
N PRO A 130 1.29 16.76 -15.32
CA PRO A 130 0.93 16.82 -16.74
C PRO A 130 1.63 15.71 -17.54
N ALA A 131 1.01 15.28 -18.64
CA ALA A 131 1.62 14.35 -19.58
C ALA A 131 2.84 14.96 -20.27
N LYS A 132 3.93 14.21 -20.34
CA LYS A 132 5.18 14.60 -20.99
C LYS A 132 5.46 13.68 -22.16
N ALA A 133 5.60 14.24 -23.36
CA ALA A 133 5.97 13.47 -24.54
C ALA A 133 7.36 12.83 -24.34
N VAL A 134 7.49 11.57 -24.72
CA VAL A 134 8.75 10.80 -24.67
C VAL A 134 8.98 10.10 -26.00
N THR A 135 10.13 9.43 -26.13
CA THR A 135 10.46 8.62 -27.31
C THR A 135 9.34 7.63 -27.60
N PRO A 136 8.84 7.55 -28.85
CA PRO A 136 7.72 6.68 -29.15
C PRO A 136 8.09 5.20 -28.97
N THR A 137 7.22 4.48 -28.27
CA THR A 137 7.40 3.07 -27.91
C THR A 137 7.43 2.21 -29.16
N ARG A 138 8.33 1.22 -29.18
CA ARG A 138 8.39 0.19 -30.23
C ARG A 138 7.76 -1.09 -29.69
N PHE A 139 6.88 -1.70 -30.48
CA PHE A 139 6.26 -2.98 -30.20
C PHE A 139 6.82 -4.02 -31.14
N ILE A 140 7.45 -5.04 -30.57
CA ILE A 140 8.02 -6.16 -31.30
C ILE A 140 7.03 -7.32 -31.17
N THR A 141 6.70 -7.97 -32.28
CA THR A 141 5.81 -9.14 -32.26
C THR A 141 6.46 -10.30 -31.49
N PRO A 142 5.66 -11.20 -30.88
CA PRO A 142 6.20 -12.32 -30.09
C PRO A 142 7.17 -13.23 -30.85
N ASP A 143 7.01 -13.34 -32.18
CA ASP A 143 7.89 -14.09 -33.08
C ASP A 143 9.18 -13.32 -33.46
N GLY A 144 9.32 -12.07 -33.00
CA GLY A 144 10.47 -11.20 -33.25
C GLY A 144 10.53 -10.61 -34.67
N ARG A 145 9.58 -10.93 -35.56
CA ARG A 145 9.71 -10.63 -37.00
C ARG A 145 9.25 -9.24 -37.39
N ARG A 146 8.32 -8.64 -36.64
CA ARG A 146 7.72 -7.35 -36.98
C ARG A 146 7.90 -6.36 -35.84
N VAL A 147 8.41 -5.19 -36.18
CA VAL A 147 8.48 -4.04 -35.26
C VAL A 147 7.50 -2.99 -35.74
N THR A 148 6.62 -2.55 -34.84
CA THR A 148 5.76 -1.39 -35.06
C THR A 148 6.12 -0.31 -34.05
N GLN A 149 5.75 0.94 -34.32
CA GLN A 149 6.08 2.06 -33.45
C GLN A 149 4.82 2.88 -33.18
N ALA A 150 4.67 3.33 -31.93
CA ALA A 150 3.62 4.27 -31.56
C ALA A 150 3.81 5.59 -32.33
N LEU A 151 2.71 6.22 -32.74
CA LEU A 151 2.75 7.57 -33.32
C LEU A 151 3.37 8.58 -32.33
N MET A 152 3.00 8.45 -31.06
CA MET A 152 3.48 9.24 -29.94
C MET A 152 3.36 8.42 -28.65
N THR A 153 4.30 8.63 -27.73
CA THR A 153 4.23 8.10 -26.36
C THR A 153 4.37 9.28 -25.40
N TRP A 154 3.66 9.22 -24.28
CA TRP A 154 3.81 10.16 -23.19
C TRP A 154 3.83 9.43 -21.85
N ASN A 155 4.52 10.03 -20.89
CA ASN A 155 4.58 9.56 -19.52
C ASN A 155 3.86 10.55 -18.60
N VAL A 156 3.17 10.00 -17.60
CA VAL A 156 2.55 10.75 -16.51
C VAL A 156 3.13 10.21 -15.21
N THR A 157 3.54 11.10 -14.32
CA THR A 157 4.02 10.71 -12.99
C THR A 157 2.98 11.10 -11.96
N CYS A 158 2.49 10.10 -11.21
CA CYS A 158 1.64 10.31 -10.05
C CYS A 158 2.45 10.11 -8.78
N THR A 159 2.31 11.05 -7.84
CA THR A 159 3.05 11.07 -6.58
C THR A 159 2.09 10.93 -5.42
N TYR A 160 2.49 10.20 -4.38
CA TYR A 160 1.69 10.02 -3.18
C TYR A 160 2.12 11.02 -2.10
N SER A 161 1.16 11.72 -1.51
CA SER A 161 1.37 12.61 -0.36
C SER A 161 0.65 12.08 0.87
N GLN A 162 1.41 11.75 1.91
CA GLN A 162 0.85 11.32 3.20
C GLN A 162 -0.07 12.38 3.82
N PHE A 163 0.25 13.66 3.63
CA PHE A 163 -0.55 14.78 4.15
C PHE A 163 -1.92 14.90 3.47
N LEU A 164 -2.00 14.55 2.17
CA LEU A 164 -3.27 14.53 1.44
C LEU A 164 -4.08 13.27 1.74
N ALA A 165 -3.38 12.14 1.95
CA ALA A 165 -4.01 10.86 2.22
C ALA A 165 -4.69 10.81 3.60
N HIS A 166 -4.00 11.29 4.62
CA HIS A 166 -4.45 11.14 5.99
C HIS A 166 -4.21 12.41 6.80
N LYS A 167 -5.31 13.02 7.26
CA LYS A 167 -5.24 14.13 8.24
C LYS A 167 -4.81 13.65 9.62
N THR A 168 -4.96 12.35 9.90
CA THR A 168 -4.70 11.73 11.20
C THR A 168 -3.95 10.41 10.96
N PRO A 169 -3.02 10.03 11.85
CA PRO A 169 -2.34 8.74 11.76
C PRO A 169 -3.33 7.56 11.67
N THR A 170 -2.91 6.47 11.05
CA THR A 170 -3.72 5.24 10.86
C THR A 170 -3.22 4.06 11.71
N CYS A 171 -2.05 4.21 12.33
CA CYS A 171 -1.47 3.20 13.20
C CYS A 171 -0.68 3.79 14.37
N CYS A 172 -0.49 2.99 15.41
CA CYS A 172 0.34 3.32 16.57
C CYS A 172 1.22 2.13 16.97
N VAL A 173 2.26 2.41 17.76
CA VAL A 173 3.17 1.40 18.27
C VAL A 173 3.03 1.29 19.79
N SER A 174 3.05 0.07 20.30
CA SER A 174 3.21 -0.21 21.73
C SER A 174 4.45 -1.07 21.95
N LEU A 175 5.11 -0.90 23.09
CA LEU A 175 6.41 -1.49 23.36
C LEU A 175 6.36 -2.28 24.66
N SER A 176 7.03 -3.41 24.70
CA SER A 176 7.24 -4.18 25.94
C SER A 176 8.59 -4.88 25.90
N SER A 177 9.06 -5.31 27.07
CA SER A 177 10.27 -6.11 27.20
C SER A 177 10.04 -7.23 28.19
N PHE A 178 10.80 -8.32 28.07
CA PHE A 178 10.75 -9.43 29.01
C PHE A 178 11.04 -9.01 30.46
N TYR A 179 11.93 -8.03 30.65
CA TYR A 179 12.36 -7.57 31.98
C TYR A 179 11.45 -6.51 32.60
N ASN A 180 10.46 -5.98 31.86
CA ASN A 180 9.55 -4.98 32.37
C ASN A 180 8.10 -5.48 32.25
N HIS A 181 7.46 -5.67 33.39
CA HIS A 181 6.07 -6.12 33.46
C HIS A 181 5.07 -5.06 32.94
N THR A 182 5.51 -3.80 32.83
CA THR A 182 4.67 -2.71 32.32
C THR A 182 4.86 -2.57 30.81
N VAL A 183 3.75 -2.66 30.07
CA VAL A 183 3.71 -2.35 28.64
C VAL A 183 3.64 -0.85 28.47
N THR A 184 4.51 -0.28 27.64
CA THR A 184 4.37 1.10 27.15
C THR A 184 3.28 1.09 26.07
N PRO A 185 2.08 1.62 26.35
CA PRO A 185 0.97 1.52 25.41
C PRO A 185 1.16 2.47 24.23
N CYS A 186 0.31 2.32 23.22
CA CYS A 186 0.16 3.37 22.21
C CYS A 186 -0.22 4.70 22.88
N PRO A 187 0.34 5.84 22.44
CA PRO A 187 -0.07 7.15 22.96
C PRO A 187 -1.59 7.36 22.81
N THR A 188 -2.23 7.85 23.88
CA THR A 188 -3.66 8.13 23.90
C THR A 188 -4.03 9.08 22.77
N CYS A 189 -5.11 8.78 22.04
CA CYS A 189 -5.60 9.54 20.90
C CYS A 189 -4.64 9.72 19.71
N SER A 190 -3.71 8.78 19.52
CA SER A 190 -2.79 8.75 18.36
C SER A 190 -3.51 8.92 17.02
N CYS A 191 -4.70 8.34 16.85
CA CYS A 191 -5.46 8.40 15.60
C CYS A 191 -6.74 9.24 15.73
N ASN A 192 -6.67 10.30 16.54
CA ASN A 192 -7.72 11.31 16.77
C ASN A 192 -8.99 10.78 17.45
N CYS A 193 -9.17 11.13 18.73
CA CYS A 193 -10.38 10.80 19.49
C CYS A 193 -11.59 11.72 19.19
N GLY A 194 -11.40 12.85 18.49
CA GLY A 194 -12.38 13.93 18.45
C GLY A 194 -12.64 14.53 19.85
N LYS A 195 -13.51 15.56 19.94
CA LYS A 195 -14.03 16.00 21.24
C LYS A 195 -14.85 14.86 21.84
N TYR A 196 -14.36 14.32 22.94
CA TYR A 196 -14.78 13.08 23.57
C TYR A 196 -16.30 12.95 23.77
N SER A 197 -16.83 11.75 23.49
CA SER A 197 -17.97 11.13 24.18
C SER A 197 -19.43 11.47 23.82
N THR A 198 -19.77 12.50 23.04
CA THR A 198 -21.20 12.87 22.88
C THR A 198 -21.91 12.38 21.60
N GLN A 199 -21.22 11.71 20.68
CA GLN A 199 -21.87 11.12 19.51
C GLN A 199 -21.84 9.58 19.56
N PRO A 200 -22.99 8.91 19.72
CA PRO A 200 -23.07 7.45 19.59
C PRO A 200 -22.69 7.04 18.16
N GLY A 201 -21.83 6.00 18.01
CA GLY A 201 -21.55 5.36 16.72
C GLY A 201 -20.14 5.53 16.11
N ARG A 202 -19.16 6.14 16.81
CA ARG A 202 -17.79 6.30 16.26
C ARG A 202 -16.83 5.13 16.45
N CYS A 203 -17.07 4.26 17.44
CA CYS A 203 -16.33 3.03 17.64
C CYS A 203 -17.23 1.97 18.28
N ILE A 204 -16.87 0.71 18.13
CA ILE A 204 -17.62 -0.42 18.69
C ILE A 204 -16.93 -0.90 19.97
N LYS A 205 -17.69 -1.03 21.06
CA LYS A 205 -17.18 -1.65 22.30
C LYS A 205 -17.00 -3.15 22.05
N GLY A 206 -15.85 -3.69 22.41
CA GLY A 206 -15.56 -5.12 22.22
C GLY A 206 -16.60 -6.00 22.92
N GLY A 207 -17.22 -6.93 22.17
CA GLY A 207 -18.15 -7.93 22.72
C GLY A 207 -19.65 -7.70 22.46
N SER A 208 -20.07 -6.62 21.76
CA SER A 208 -21.47 -6.41 21.38
C SER A 208 -21.89 -7.24 20.15
N SER A 209 -22.95 -8.06 20.27
CA SER A 209 -23.60 -8.74 19.14
C SER A 209 -24.10 -7.75 18.09
N HIS A 210 -23.85 -8.05 16.81
CA HIS A 210 -24.04 -7.13 15.69
C HIS A 210 -25.51 -6.85 15.35
N SER A 211 -25.81 -5.59 15.03
CA SER A 211 -26.76 -5.22 13.97
C SER A 211 -25.96 -4.78 12.74
N THR A 212 -26.32 -5.29 11.56
CA THR A 212 -25.72 -4.95 10.27
C THR A 212 -25.70 -3.43 10.02
N PRO A 213 -24.52 -2.79 9.80
CA PRO A 213 -24.46 -1.36 9.52
C PRO A 213 -24.65 -1.04 8.03
N LYS A 214 -25.38 0.04 7.76
CA LYS A 214 -25.62 0.61 6.42
C LYS A 214 -24.32 1.16 5.80
N GLU A 215 -24.17 1.04 4.48
CA GLU A 215 -22.99 1.36 3.63
C GLU A 215 -22.35 2.77 3.78
N ASN A 216 -22.88 3.67 4.60
CA ASN A 216 -22.44 5.08 4.67
C ASN A 216 -21.89 5.53 6.05
N GLN A 217 -21.45 4.63 6.92
CA GLN A 217 -20.86 5.01 8.21
C GLN A 217 -19.32 4.95 8.21
N SER A 218 -18.71 6.01 8.78
CA SER A 218 -17.26 6.17 9.03
C SER A 218 -16.63 4.93 9.68
N PRO A 219 -15.31 4.68 9.47
CA PRO A 219 -14.68 3.41 9.81
C PRO A 219 -14.96 3.01 11.26
N MET A 220 -15.78 1.97 11.42
CA MET A 220 -16.08 1.38 12.72
C MET A 220 -14.82 0.67 13.20
N VAL A 221 -14.05 1.33 14.05
CA VAL A 221 -12.93 0.74 14.76
C VAL A 221 -13.39 0.25 16.14
N GLN A 222 -12.68 -0.70 16.73
CA GLN A 222 -12.87 -1.07 18.12
C GLN A 222 -12.48 0.12 19.02
N CYS A 223 -13.28 0.38 20.05
CA CYS A 223 -12.98 1.44 21.01
C CYS A 223 -11.71 1.10 21.80
N THR A 224 -10.69 1.94 21.68
CA THR A 224 -9.44 1.88 22.43
C THR A 224 -9.02 3.29 22.84
N ASN A 225 -8.09 3.42 23.78
CA ASN A 225 -7.60 4.74 24.20
C ASN A 225 -6.82 5.48 23.09
N HIS A 226 -6.27 4.75 22.11
CA HIS A 226 -5.49 5.32 21.00
C HIS A 226 -6.32 5.56 19.73
N MET A 227 -7.47 4.90 19.60
CA MET A 227 -8.42 5.01 18.47
C MET A 227 -7.83 4.68 17.09
N CYS A 228 -6.71 3.96 17.04
CA CYS A 228 -6.06 3.60 15.78
C CYS A 228 -6.66 2.32 15.16
N PRO A 229 -6.92 2.31 13.84
CA PRO A 229 -7.30 1.12 13.10
C PRO A 229 -6.28 -0.02 13.23
N VAL A 230 -4.99 0.29 13.36
CA VAL A 230 -3.92 -0.71 13.48
C VAL A 230 -3.02 -0.39 14.66
N GLN A 231 -2.61 -1.44 15.39
CA GLN A 231 -1.55 -1.36 16.39
C GLN A 231 -0.44 -2.34 16.04
N VAL A 232 0.80 -1.86 16.13
CA VAL A 232 1.99 -2.69 16.05
C VAL A 232 2.57 -2.81 17.46
N HIS A 233 2.53 -4.01 18.03
CA HIS A 233 3.15 -4.30 19.31
C HIS A 233 4.55 -4.87 19.09
N TRP A 234 5.56 -4.25 19.70
CA TRP A 234 6.96 -4.67 19.68
C TRP A 234 7.35 -5.20 21.05
N HIS A 235 7.52 -6.51 21.16
CA HIS A 235 7.91 -7.18 22.39
C HIS A 235 9.35 -7.69 22.28
N LEU A 236 10.24 -7.16 23.12
CA LEU A 236 11.63 -7.54 23.17
C LEU A 236 11.88 -8.74 24.09
N LYS A 237 12.56 -9.76 23.56
CA LYS A 237 12.99 -10.97 24.26
C LYS A 237 14.50 -11.12 24.21
N LEU A 238 15.13 -11.08 25.38
CA LEU A 238 16.58 -11.14 25.57
C LEU A 238 16.96 -12.50 26.14
N ASP A 239 16.64 -13.56 25.39
CA ASP A 239 16.58 -14.93 25.94
C ASP A 239 17.88 -15.74 25.72
N PHE A 240 18.87 -15.21 24.98
CA PHE A 240 20.06 -15.98 24.59
C PHE A 240 21.37 -15.23 24.82
N LYS A 241 22.47 -15.98 25.00
CA LYS A 241 23.82 -15.42 25.18
C LYS A 241 24.24 -14.60 23.96
N ASP A 242 24.15 -15.19 22.76
CA ASP A 242 24.65 -14.59 21.51
C ASP A 242 23.56 -13.94 20.64
N TYR A 243 22.29 -14.09 21.02
CA TYR A 243 21.16 -13.64 20.22
C TYR A 243 20.13 -12.90 21.06
N TRP A 244 19.34 -12.10 20.38
CA TRP A 244 18.12 -11.54 20.95
C TRP A 244 17.01 -11.61 19.91
N SER A 245 15.77 -11.55 20.38
CA SER A 245 14.63 -11.66 19.49
C SER A 245 13.56 -10.65 19.80
N VAL A 246 12.76 -10.36 18.77
CA VAL A 246 11.62 -9.47 18.87
C VAL A 246 10.42 -10.24 18.38
N MET A 247 9.35 -10.20 19.15
CA MET A 247 8.03 -10.63 18.71
C MET A 247 7.23 -9.39 18.32
N ILE A 248 6.87 -9.31 17.05
CA ILE A 248 6.01 -8.27 16.50
C ILE A 248 4.61 -8.84 16.42
N THR A 249 3.62 -8.12 16.96
CA THR A 249 2.20 -8.43 16.75
C THR A 249 1.55 -7.25 16.05
N ILE A 250 0.94 -7.48 14.88
CA ILE A 250 0.13 -6.46 14.21
C ILE A 250 -1.33 -6.81 14.47
N THR A 251 -2.06 -5.90 15.10
CA THR A 251 -3.48 -6.07 15.44
C THR A 251 -4.32 -5.09 14.62
N ASN A 252 -5.36 -5.61 14.00
CA ASN A 252 -6.36 -4.86 13.27
C ASN A 252 -7.57 -4.61 14.17
N PHE A 253 -7.89 -3.35 14.38
CA PHE A 253 -9.05 -2.88 15.12
C PHE A 253 -10.17 -2.38 14.20
N ASN A 254 -10.01 -2.45 12.88
CA ASN A 254 -11.04 -2.07 11.91
C ASN A 254 -12.00 -3.23 11.62
N TYR A 255 -13.31 -3.02 11.76
CA TYR A 255 -14.33 -4.07 11.51
C TYR A 255 -14.69 -4.26 10.03
N HIS A 256 -14.31 -3.31 9.16
CA HIS A 256 -14.71 -3.31 7.75
C HIS A 256 -13.56 -3.57 6.78
N VAL A 257 -12.32 -3.56 7.26
CA VAL A 257 -11.14 -3.62 6.40
C VAL A 257 -10.29 -4.84 6.75
N ASN A 258 -10.06 -5.67 5.74
CA ASN A 258 -8.98 -6.65 5.73
C ASN A 258 -7.76 -6.03 5.04
N TYR A 259 -6.57 -6.21 5.61
CA TYR A 259 -5.32 -5.75 4.98
C TYR A 259 -4.66 -6.94 4.28
N THR A 260 -4.91 -7.05 2.97
CA THR A 260 -4.24 -8.01 2.07
C THR A 260 -2.85 -7.52 1.71
N GLU A 261 -1.88 -8.43 1.56
CA GLU A 261 -0.49 -8.12 1.22
C GLU A 261 0.13 -7.05 2.12
N TRP A 262 -0.18 -7.12 3.43
CA TRP A 262 0.28 -6.14 4.40
C TRP A 262 1.82 -6.03 4.38
N ASN A 263 2.30 -4.80 4.51
CA ASN A 263 3.71 -4.45 4.57
C ASN A 263 3.98 -3.70 5.87
N LEU A 264 5.00 -4.13 6.60
CA LEU A 264 5.51 -3.46 7.79
C LEU A 264 6.96 -3.03 7.54
N VAL A 265 7.19 -1.72 7.51
CA VAL A 265 8.54 -1.14 7.40
C VAL A 265 9.02 -0.76 8.78
N ILE A 266 10.22 -1.19 9.15
CA ILE A 266 10.80 -0.88 10.45
C ILE A 266 12.20 -0.34 10.22
N GLN A 267 12.46 0.84 10.79
CA GLN A 267 13.81 1.37 10.92
C GLN A 267 14.35 1.05 12.31
N ASN A 268 15.42 0.26 12.36
CA ASN A 268 16.18 -0.05 13.57
C ASN A 268 17.67 -0.27 13.20
N PRO A 269 18.63 0.38 13.89
CA PRO A 269 20.06 0.21 13.61
C PRO A 269 20.55 -1.24 13.56
N ASN A 270 19.82 -2.17 14.20
CA ASN A 270 20.19 -3.56 14.32
C ASN A 270 19.80 -4.46 13.15
N PHE A 271 19.12 -3.94 12.14
CA PHE A 271 18.75 -4.76 10.97
C PHE A 271 19.96 -5.29 10.19
N ASN A 272 21.13 -4.66 10.31
CA ASN A 272 22.40 -5.20 9.83
C ASN A 272 22.79 -6.54 10.47
N ASN A 273 22.28 -6.85 11.67
CA ASN A 273 22.54 -8.08 12.41
C ASN A 273 21.34 -9.04 12.41
N LEU A 274 20.32 -8.80 11.59
CA LEU A 274 19.17 -9.69 11.46
C LEU A 274 19.62 -11.02 10.83
N ILE A 275 19.35 -12.13 11.51
CA ILE A 275 19.71 -13.47 11.04
C ILE A 275 18.52 -14.11 10.34
N ARG A 276 17.34 -14.04 10.98
CA ARG A 276 16.18 -14.81 10.56
C ARG A 276 14.88 -14.15 10.99
N THR A 277 13.87 -14.33 10.14
CA THR A 277 12.47 -14.01 10.42
C THR A 277 11.62 -15.27 10.45
N PHE A 278 10.55 -15.27 11.25
CA PHE A 278 9.54 -16.32 11.30
C PHE A 278 8.16 -15.72 11.09
N ASN A 279 7.29 -16.44 10.39
CA ASN A 279 5.94 -16.02 10.03
C ASN A 279 5.89 -14.68 9.26
N SER A 280 6.97 -14.33 8.57
CA SER A 280 7.01 -13.20 7.63
C SER A 280 8.18 -13.36 6.68
N ASN A 281 8.01 -12.88 5.46
CA ASN A 281 9.12 -12.62 4.56
C ASN A 281 9.82 -11.32 4.96
N TYR A 282 11.07 -11.13 4.53
CA TYR A 282 11.77 -9.87 4.78
C TYR A 282 12.68 -9.47 3.61
N LYS A 283 12.92 -8.17 3.50
CA LYS A 283 13.90 -7.57 2.60
C LYS A 283 14.48 -6.33 3.27
N SER A 284 15.80 -6.26 3.36
CA SER A 284 16.52 -5.05 3.78
C SER A 284 16.59 -4.06 2.62
N PHE A 285 16.56 -2.77 2.92
CA PHE A 285 16.81 -1.72 1.94
C PHE A 285 17.61 -0.56 2.54
N THR A 286 18.27 0.20 1.66
CA THR A 286 19.17 1.31 1.97
C THR A 286 18.56 2.62 1.47
N PRO A 287 17.57 3.20 2.19
CA PRO A 287 16.86 4.36 1.69
C PRO A 287 17.77 5.60 1.56
N TYR A 288 18.88 5.68 2.29
CA TYR A 288 19.78 6.84 2.35
C TYR A 288 21.27 6.48 2.14
N GLY A 289 21.57 5.50 1.28
CA GLY A 289 22.96 5.02 1.09
C GLY A 289 23.32 3.89 2.06
N GLY A 290 24.62 3.59 2.22
CA GLY A 290 25.21 2.34 2.73
C GLY A 290 24.87 1.85 4.16
N ILE A 291 23.78 2.33 4.77
CA ILE A 291 23.29 1.88 6.08
C ILE A 291 22.06 0.98 5.88
N ASN A 292 22.22 -0.30 6.21
CA ASN A 292 21.14 -1.32 6.17
C ASN A 292 20.33 -1.31 7.48
N ASP A 293 19.78 -0.16 7.88
CA ASP A 293 19.01 -0.03 9.14
C ASP A 293 17.49 -0.19 8.96
N THR A 294 17.03 -0.48 7.74
CA THR A 294 15.60 -0.52 7.44
C THR A 294 15.22 -1.83 6.75
N ALA A 295 14.18 -2.48 7.27
CA ALA A 295 13.64 -3.70 6.68
C ALA A 295 12.15 -3.55 6.39
N VAL A 296 11.70 -4.18 5.31
CA VAL A 296 10.30 -4.44 5.03
C VAL A 296 9.99 -5.89 5.39
N LEU A 297 8.91 -6.10 6.13
CA LEU A 297 8.31 -7.39 6.41
C LEU A 297 6.95 -7.47 5.71
N TRP A 298 6.62 -8.65 5.18
CA TRP A 298 5.30 -8.90 4.59
C TRP A 298 4.86 -10.34 4.83
N GLY A 299 3.56 -10.58 4.65
CA GLY A 299 2.94 -11.88 4.90
C GLY A 299 3.43 -12.98 3.95
N VAL A 300 3.34 -14.22 4.42
CA VAL A 300 3.58 -15.43 3.62
C VAL A 300 2.28 -15.79 2.90
N LYS A 301 2.36 -15.87 1.56
CA LYS A 301 1.20 -16.17 0.70
C LYS A 301 0.45 -17.41 1.17
N LYS A 302 -0.89 -17.34 1.22
CA LYS A 302 -1.79 -18.42 1.69
C LYS A 302 -1.64 -18.83 3.16
N HIS A 303 -0.87 -18.10 3.96
CA HIS A 303 -0.70 -18.40 5.38
C HIS A 303 -1.14 -17.23 6.26
N ASN A 304 -0.50 -16.08 6.10
CA ASN A 304 -0.80 -14.87 6.86
C ASN A 304 -0.63 -13.60 6.02
N ASP A 305 -0.78 -13.71 4.70
CA ASP A 305 -0.81 -12.61 3.73
C ASP A 305 -2.05 -11.72 3.84
N ILE A 306 -3.02 -12.09 4.66
CA ILE A 306 -4.21 -11.29 4.96
C ILE A 306 -4.28 -11.07 6.48
N LEU A 307 -4.19 -9.81 6.89
CA LEU A 307 -4.54 -9.40 8.25
C LEU A 307 -6.04 -9.12 8.29
N LEU A 308 -6.79 -10.06 8.88
CA LEU A 308 -8.24 -10.00 8.98
C LEU A 308 -8.70 -8.81 9.84
N GLN A 309 -9.94 -8.39 9.60
CA GLN A 309 -10.68 -7.41 10.40
C GLN A 309 -10.71 -7.75 11.90
N ALA A 310 -11.11 -6.75 12.69
CA ALA A 310 -11.16 -6.85 14.15
C ALA A 310 -11.92 -8.08 14.65
N GLY A 311 -11.35 -8.76 15.65
CA GLY A 311 -11.91 -9.97 16.25
C GLY A 311 -10.82 -10.91 16.78
N ARG A 312 -11.22 -12.14 17.14
CA ARG A 312 -10.29 -13.14 17.75
C ARG A 312 -9.11 -13.52 16.86
N LYS A 313 -9.25 -13.37 15.53
CA LYS A 313 -8.20 -13.64 14.53
C LYS A 313 -7.68 -12.36 13.85
N GLY A 314 -8.05 -11.19 14.36
CA GLY A 314 -7.66 -9.88 13.80
C GLY A 314 -6.24 -9.48 14.16
N PHE A 315 -5.30 -10.43 14.21
CA PHE A 315 -3.90 -10.17 14.48
C PHE A 315 -3.00 -11.17 13.76
N ILE A 316 -1.77 -10.76 13.52
CA ILE A 316 -0.69 -11.61 13.02
C ILE A 316 0.56 -11.39 13.86
N GLN A 317 1.42 -12.41 13.92
CA GLN A 317 2.67 -12.35 14.66
C GLN A 317 3.85 -12.72 13.77
N SER A 318 4.95 -12.02 13.96
CA SER A 318 6.25 -12.31 13.36
C SER A 318 7.33 -12.32 14.45
N LYS A 319 8.35 -13.17 14.29
CA LYS A 319 9.52 -13.19 15.17
C LYS A 319 10.77 -12.84 14.38
N LEU A 320 11.54 -11.89 14.88
CA LEU A 320 12.86 -11.53 14.36
C LEU A 320 13.94 -12.05 15.31
N ILE A 321 15.03 -12.61 14.78
CA ILE A 321 16.20 -13.01 15.55
C ILE A 321 17.42 -12.25 15.05
N PHE A 322 18.11 -11.61 15.98
CA PHE A 322 19.28 -10.80 15.71
C PHE A 322 20.50 -11.38 16.43
N LYS A 323 21.67 -11.27 15.80
CA LYS A 323 22.96 -11.54 16.46
C LYS A 323 23.30 -10.39 17.40
N LYS A 324 23.77 -10.69 18.61
CA LYS A 324 24.42 -9.69 19.45
C LYS A 324 25.80 -9.41 18.88
N ASN A 325 26.08 -8.14 18.60
CA ASN A 325 27.43 -7.71 18.24
C ASN A 325 28.12 -7.22 19.51
N THR A 326 29.18 -7.91 19.95
CA THR A 326 29.91 -7.64 21.19
C THR A 326 30.50 -6.23 21.29
N GLY A 327 30.71 -5.53 20.16
CA GLY A 327 31.22 -4.14 20.15
C GLY A 327 30.15 -3.05 20.22
N ASN A 328 28.89 -3.33 19.86
CA ASN A 328 27.83 -2.32 19.68
C ASN A 328 26.50 -2.66 20.37
N PHE A 329 26.38 -3.84 20.99
CA PHE A 329 25.19 -4.23 21.72
C PHE A 329 25.12 -3.47 23.04
N THR A 330 24.14 -2.58 23.17
CA THR A 330 23.82 -1.92 24.44
C THR A 330 22.33 -2.08 24.70
N PRO A 331 21.90 -2.57 25.89
CA PRO A 331 20.50 -2.53 26.26
C PRO A 331 20.02 -1.11 26.61
N GLU A 332 20.93 -0.14 26.71
CA GLU A 332 20.62 1.21 27.16
C GLU A 332 19.83 2.04 26.12
N LYS A 333 19.13 3.07 26.63
CA LYS A 333 18.53 4.17 25.83
C LYS A 333 17.64 3.72 24.67
N GLY A 334 17.00 2.58 24.81
CA GLY A 334 16.00 2.10 23.86
C GLY A 334 16.57 1.58 22.54
N TRP A 335 17.86 1.21 22.51
CA TRP A 335 18.57 0.71 21.33
C TRP A 335 17.88 -0.45 20.60
N ALA A 336 17.23 -1.34 21.35
CA ALA A 336 16.52 -2.51 20.79
C ALA A 336 15.12 -2.19 20.24
N PHE A 337 14.63 -0.96 20.40
CA PHE A 337 13.31 -0.53 19.96
C PHE A 337 13.37 0.20 18.62
N PRO A 338 12.29 0.16 17.83
CA PRO A 338 12.27 0.79 16.51
C PRO A 338 12.35 2.32 16.62
N ARG A 339 12.98 2.93 15.62
CA ARG A 339 13.05 4.40 15.47
C ARG A 339 11.89 4.94 14.62
N ARG A 340 11.47 4.16 13.61
CA ARG A 340 10.32 4.44 12.76
C ARG A 340 9.62 3.15 12.40
N VAL A 341 8.31 3.22 12.29
CA VAL A 341 7.46 2.11 11.85
C VAL A 341 6.46 2.65 10.84
N TYR A 342 6.31 1.96 9.71
CA TYR A 342 5.27 2.24 8.73
C TYR A 342 4.45 0.98 8.49
N PHE A 343 3.12 1.11 8.51
CA PHE A 343 2.21 0.03 8.14
C PHE A 343 1.53 0.39 6.81
N ASN A 344 1.66 -0.47 5.80
CA ASN A 344 1.23 -0.21 4.41
C ASN A 344 1.71 1.14 3.84
N GLY A 345 2.85 1.60 4.34
CA GLY A 345 3.48 2.86 3.96
C GLY A 345 3.01 4.10 4.72
N ASP A 346 2.05 3.97 5.64
CA ASP A 346 1.63 5.06 6.54
C ASP A 346 2.47 5.03 7.81
N ILE A 347 2.85 6.21 8.30
CA ILE A 347 3.67 6.35 9.50
C ILE A 347 2.84 6.03 10.76
N CYS A 348 3.38 5.15 11.62
CA CYS A 348 2.77 4.86 12.91
C CYS A 348 3.30 5.80 14.00
N VAL A 349 2.43 6.17 14.94
CA VAL A 349 2.83 6.97 16.11
C VAL A 349 3.57 6.09 17.11
N LEU A 350 4.84 6.40 17.40
CA LEU A 350 5.60 5.73 18.45
C LEU A 350 5.41 6.44 19.81
N PRO A 351 5.54 5.71 20.94
CA PRO A 351 5.74 6.33 22.25
C PRO A 351 6.98 7.23 22.23
N ARG A 352 7.05 8.18 23.17
CA ARG A 352 8.26 8.98 23.32
C ARG A 352 9.41 8.11 23.87
N PRO A 353 10.67 8.36 23.47
CA PRO A 353 11.81 7.53 23.87
C PRO A 353 12.03 7.41 25.39
N ASP A 354 11.67 8.43 26.17
CA ASP A 354 11.70 8.45 27.63
C ASP A 354 10.73 7.45 28.29
N ALA A 355 9.67 7.06 27.57
CA ALA A 355 8.70 6.07 28.01
C ALA A 355 9.03 4.64 27.56
N TYR A 356 10.17 4.41 26.90
CA TYR A 356 10.53 3.07 26.43
C TYR A 356 10.76 2.13 27.63
N PRO A 357 10.34 0.85 27.53
CA PRO A 357 10.53 -0.10 28.62
C PRO A 357 12.00 -0.18 29.00
N TRP A 358 12.28 -0.08 30.30
CA TRP A 358 13.64 -0.24 30.81
C TRP A 358 14.20 -1.62 30.46
N LEU A 359 15.49 -1.64 30.16
CA LEU A 359 16.26 -2.86 29.96
C LEU A 359 17.39 -2.85 30.97
N PRO A 360 17.60 -3.94 31.72
CA PRO A 360 18.69 -4.00 32.66
C PRO A 360 20.02 -3.78 31.94
N PRO A 361 20.93 -2.98 32.52
CA PRO A 361 22.32 -2.99 32.06
C PRO A 361 22.80 -4.43 32.09
N SER A 362 23.53 -4.84 31.06
CA SER A 362 23.96 -6.23 30.88
C SER A 362 24.60 -6.76 32.16
N SER A 363 23.93 -7.67 32.86
CA SER A 363 24.58 -8.48 33.88
C SER A 363 25.54 -9.42 33.16
N HIS A 364 26.83 -9.16 33.30
CA HIS A 364 27.90 -10.06 32.87
C HIS A 364 27.63 -11.50 33.35
N PRO A 365 28.03 -12.47 32.52
CA PRO A 365 29.11 -13.36 32.93
C PRO A 365 30.38 -13.09 32.12
#